data_AF-A0A182T0P1-F1
#
_entry.id   AF-A0A182T0P1-F1
#
_cell.length_a   1.000
_cell.length_b   1.000
_cell.length_c   1.000
_cell.angle_alpha   90.00
_cell.angle_beta   90.00
_cell.angle_gamma   90.00
#
_symmetry.space_group_name_H-M   'P 1'
#
loop_
_entity.id
_entity.type
_entity.pdbx_description
1 polymer ?
#
loop_
_entity_poly.entity_id
_entity_poly.type
_entity_poly.pdbx_seq_one_letter_code
_entity_poly.pdbx_strand_id
1 'polypeptide(L)'
;CLRRHLQKFQAIYPPDAPPLGFVQGEPLFARECVHTLHSREVWLRHAKVIKHFEQPYKIVRTKLKRQPADLELFGYWQTEEYIPPEPINGIVPRNAYGNIEIFKECMLPKGTVHLKHYGLSYICRKLGIDYAVAVVGFGVHAGGNHPVFDGIVICAEQRDRLLQAWQLHQDEAVQKKIEKKQTAVLKNWVKLVKGLLVRRKLKHKYNFEGM
;
A
#
# COMPACT_ATOMS: atom_id res chain seq x y z
N CYS A 1 5.86 -33.26 -18.33
CA CYS A 1 5.37 -32.06 -19.03
C CYS A 1 5.97 -32.03 -20.43
N LEU A 2 5.13 -31.92 -21.46
CA LEU A 2 5.60 -31.73 -22.84
C LEU A 2 5.83 -30.23 -23.09
N ARG A 3 6.77 -29.87 -23.97
CA ARG A 3 7.06 -28.45 -24.27
C ARG A 3 5.83 -27.69 -24.76
N ARG A 4 4.98 -28.32 -25.57
CA ARG A 4 3.72 -27.74 -26.07
C ARG A 4 2.69 -27.42 -24.97
N HIS A 5 2.80 -28.02 -23.79
CA HIS A 5 1.89 -27.79 -22.66
C HIS A 5 2.40 -26.71 -21.69
N LEU A 6 3.59 -26.15 -21.92
CA LEU A 6 4.09 -25.06 -21.09
C LEU A 6 3.22 -23.82 -21.25
N GLN A 7 2.80 -23.26 -20.12
CA GLN A 7 2.07 -22.01 -20.13
C GLN A 7 2.95 -20.84 -20.60
N LYS A 8 2.31 -19.72 -20.94
CA LYS A 8 2.99 -18.50 -21.39
C LYS A 8 4.13 -18.08 -20.46
N PHE A 9 3.91 -18.14 -19.15
CA PHE A 9 4.88 -17.73 -18.12
C PHE A 9 5.65 -18.91 -17.50
N GLN A 10 5.77 -20.04 -18.20
CA GLN A 10 6.52 -21.19 -17.73
C GLN A 10 7.67 -21.52 -18.67
N ALA A 11 8.70 -22.15 -18.11
CA ALA A 11 9.77 -22.77 -18.87
C ALA A 11 10.38 -23.96 -18.11
N ILE A 12 11.19 -24.74 -18.81
CA ILE A 12 11.93 -25.86 -18.23
C ILE A 12 13.28 -25.36 -17.73
N TYR A 13 13.66 -25.70 -16.50
CA TYR A 13 14.98 -25.46 -15.95
C TYR A 13 15.45 -26.67 -15.10
N PRO A 14 16.73 -27.05 -15.17
CA PRO A 14 17.77 -26.48 -16.00
C PRO A 14 17.53 -26.72 -17.52
N PRO A 15 18.11 -25.93 -18.43
CA PRO A 15 17.82 -26.02 -19.87
C PRO A 15 18.12 -27.40 -20.48
N ASP A 16 19.06 -28.11 -19.88
CA ASP A 16 19.58 -29.43 -20.21
C ASP A 16 18.93 -30.56 -19.38
N ALA A 17 17.82 -30.28 -18.68
CA ALA A 17 17.10 -31.27 -17.89
C ALA A 17 16.82 -32.55 -18.72
N PRO A 18 17.15 -33.75 -18.20
CA PRO A 18 16.95 -34.98 -18.94
C PRO A 18 15.46 -35.28 -19.14
N PRO A 19 15.04 -35.76 -20.32
CA PRO A 19 13.67 -36.22 -20.51
C PRO A 19 13.45 -37.52 -19.72
N LEU A 20 12.29 -37.65 -19.07
CA LEU A 20 11.84 -38.89 -18.43
C LEU A 20 11.43 -39.96 -19.45
N GLY A 21 11.20 -39.55 -20.70
CA GLY A 21 10.78 -40.41 -21.79
C GLY A 21 10.30 -39.59 -22.98
N PHE A 22 9.69 -40.26 -23.95
CA PHE A 22 9.17 -39.61 -25.16
C PHE A 22 7.72 -40.01 -25.39
N VAL A 23 6.89 -39.05 -25.80
CA VAL A 23 5.50 -39.28 -26.22
C VAL A 23 5.37 -38.78 -27.65
N GLN A 24 5.11 -39.68 -28.60
CA GLN A 24 5.05 -39.35 -30.03
C GLN A 24 6.32 -38.62 -30.53
N GLY A 25 7.49 -39.02 -30.02
CA GLY A 25 8.77 -38.39 -30.35
C GLY A 25 9.07 -37.08 -29.62
N GLU A 26 8.14 -36.52 -28.84
CA GLU A 26 8.39 -35.33 -28.02
C GLU A 26 8.96 -35.69 -26.64
N PRO A 27 10.01 -34.99 -26.17
CA PRO A 27 10.58 -35.22 -24.85
C PRO A 27 9.60 -34.81 -23.73
N LEU A 28 9.42 -35.73 -22.78
CA LEU A 28 8.60 -35.56 -21.59
C LEU A 28 9.50 -35.18 -20.41
N PHE A 29 9.35 -33.97 -19.88
CA PHE A 29 10.16 -33.49 -18.75
C PHE A 29 9.47 -33.76 -17.40
N ALA A 30 10.23 -33.92 -16.32
CA ALA A 30 9.68 -33.97 -14.98
C ALA A 30 8.93 -32.67 -14.64
N ARG A 31 7.87 -32.75 -13.81
CA ARG A 31 7.10 -31.55 -13.43
C ARG A 31 7.91 -30.61 -12.54
N GLU A 32 8.87 -31.15 -11.78
CA GLU A 32 9.81 -30.38 -10.96
C GLU A 32 10.69 -29.43 -11.78
N CYS A 33 11.02 -29.79 -13.03
CA CYS A 33 11.79 -28.93 -13.92
C CYS A 33 10.94 -27.82 -14.55
N VAL A 34 9.60 -27.82 -14.37
CA VAL A 34 8.72 -26.77 -14.89
C VAL A 34 8.63 -25.65 -13.88
N HIS A 35 9.22 -24.52 -14.20
CA HIS A 35 9.24 -23.35 -13.33
C HIS A 35 8.44 -22.19 -13.92
N THR A 36 7.74 -21.49 -13.03
CA THR A 36 7.09 -20.23 -13.34
C THR A 36 8.13 -19.12 -13.41
N LEU A 37 8.04 -18.31 -14.46
CA LEU A 37 8.87 -17.15 -14.68
C LEU A 37 8.08 -15.88 -14.37
N HIS A 38 8.77 -14.88 -13.87
CA HIS A 38 8.19 -13.60 -13.50
C HIS A 38 8.97 -12.44 -14.09
N SER A 39 8.31 -11.30 -14.28
CA SER A 39 8.99 -10.05 -14.66
C SER A 39 9.77 -9.49 -13.48
N ARG A 40 10.66 -8.53 -13.75
CA ARG A 40 11.45 -7.82 -12.71
C ARG A 40 10.55 -7.24 -11.61
N GLU A 41 9.45 -6.59 -12.00
CA GLU A 41 8.48 -6.00 -11.07
C GLU A 41 7.80 -7.05 -10.18
N VAL A 42 7.46 -8.23 -10.73
CA VAL A 42 6.82 -9.30 -9.95
C VAL A 42 7.83 -9.94 -9.01
N TRP A 43 9.08 -10.16 -9.43
CA TRP A 43 10.13 -10.62 -8.54
C TRP A 43 10.39 -9.66 -7.37
N LEU A 44 10.33 -8.34 -7.61
CA LEU A 44 10.47 -7.35 -6.54
C LEU A 44 9.37 -7.50 -5.47
N ARG A 45 8.14 -7.84 -5.85
CA ARG A 45 7.05 -8.16 -4.90
C ARG A 45 7.34 -9.39 -4.06
N HIS A 46 8.17 -10.31 -4.56
CA HIS A 46 8.69 -11.44 -3.80
C HIS A 46 9.92 -11.09 -2.95
N ALA A 47 10.31 -9.82 -2.87
CA ALA A 47 11.56 -9.32 -2.28
C ALA A 47 12.81 -9.91 -2.93
N LYS A 48 12.77 -10.04 -4.26
CA LYS A 48 13.91 -10.52 -5.06
C LYS A 48 14.22 -9.56 -6.19
N VAL A 49 15.49 -9.44 -6.51
CA VAL A 49 15.96 -8.69 -7.68
C VAL A 49 16.67 -9.61 -8.65
N ILE A 50 16.70 -9.23 -9.92
CA ILE A 50 17.45 -9.97 -10.92
C ILE A 50 18.93 -9.68 -10.71
N LYS A 51 19.75 -10.73 -10.68
CA LYS A 51 21.21 -10.59 -10.55
C LYS A 51 21.74 -9.67 -11.65
N HIS A 52 22.83 -8.98 -11.33
CA HIS A 52 23.43 -8.05 -12.27
C HIS A 52 23.84 -8.74 -13.58
N PHE A 53 23.58 -8.08 -14.72
CA PHE A 53 23.85 -8.57 -16.08
C PHE A 53 23.14 -9.85 -16.55
N GLU A 54 22.16 -10.38 -15.81
CA GLU A 54 21.35 -11.52 -16.26
C GLU A 54 20.47 -11.17 -17.48
N GLN A 55 20.44 -12.09 -18.45
CA GLN A 55 19.58 -12.00 -19.63
C GLN A 55 18.23 -12.66 -19.37
N PRO A 56 17.12 -12.19 -19.97
CA PRO A 56 15.81 -12.82 -19.78
C PRO A 56 15.81 -14.26 -20.26
N TYR A 57 15.32 -15.19 -19.42
CA TYR A 57 15.17 -16.60 -19.80
C TYR A 57 14.11 -16.80 -20.88
N LYS A 58 13.08 -15.94 -20.88
CA LYS A 58 12.00 -15.96 -21.86
C LYS A 58 11.49 -14.55 -22.08
N ILE A 59 11.23 -14.20 -23.33
CA ILE A 59 10.58 -12.94 -23.70
C ILE A 59 9.19 -13.28 -24.25
N VAL A 60 8.16 -12.60 -23.75
CA VAL A 60 6.77 -12.80 -24.21
C VAL A 60 6.12 -11.48 -24.58
N ARG A 61 5.30 -11.47 -25.64
CA ARG A 61 4.54 -10.27 -26.02
C ARG A 61 3.39 -10.02 -25.04
N THR A 62 3.29 -8.81 -24.52
CA THR A 62 2.17 -8.36 -23.68
C THR A 62 1.28 -7.37 -24.42
N LYS A 63 -0.04 -7.49 -24.18
CA LYS A 63 -1.08 -6.58 -24.70
C LYS A 63 -1.60 -5.63 -23.61
N LEU A 64 -0.94 -5.58 -22.45
CA LEU A 64 -1.36 -4.75 -21.31
C LEU A 64 -1.24 -3.25 -21.59
N LYS A 65 -0.33 -2.85 -22.50
CA LYS A 65 -0.19 -1.47 -22.95
C LYS A 65 -0.88 -1.31 -24.32
N ARG A 66 -1.29 -0.07 -24.64
CA ARG A 66 -1.93 0.27 -25.93
C ARG A 66 -1.07 -0.14 -27.14
N GLN A 67 0.24 -0.21 -26.95
CA GLN A 67 1.18 -0.78 -27.91
C GLN A 67 1.70 -2.12 -27.38
N PRO A 68 1.80 -3.15 -28.24
CA PRO A 68 2.39 -4.42 -27.86
C PRO A 68 3.85 -4.19 -27.45
N ALA A 69 4.21 -4.69 -26.28
CA ALA A 69 5.56 -4.61 -25.75
C ALA A 69 6.07 -6.01 -25.44
N ASP A 70 7.39 -6.17 -25.53
CA ASP A 70 8.05 -7.37 -25.06
C ASP A 70 8.20 -7.31 -23.54
N LEU A 71 7.83 -8.41 -22.87
CA LEU A 71 7.93 -8.58 -21.44
C LEU A 71 9.02 -9.63 -21.16
N GLU A 72 10.10 -9.16 -20.55
CA GLU A 72 11.18 -9.98 -20.05
C GLU A 72 10.72 -10.82 -18.85
N LEU A 73 11.02 -12.12 -18.87
CA LEU A 73 10.73 -13.05 -17.80
C LEU A 73 11.99 -13.77 -17.34
N PHE A 74 12.09 -13.92 -16.03
CA PHE A 74 13.24 -14.50 -15.35
C PHE A 74 12.78 -15.64 -14.43
N GLY A 75 13.63 -16.65 -14.28
CA GLY A 75 13.44 -17.72 -13.31
C GLY A 75 14.03 -17.37 -11.95
N TYR A 76 13.70 -18.16 -10.91
CA TYR A 76 14.21 -17.93 -9.56
C TYR A 76 15.74 -18.05 -9.47
N TRP A 77 16.37 -18.88 -10.31
CA TRP A 77 17.83 -19.07 -10.37
C TRP A 77 18.59 -17.81 -10.82
N GLN A 78 17.92 -16.90 -11.52
CA GLN A 78 18.47 -15.61 -11.99
C GLN A 78 18.26 -14.49 -10.98
N THR A 79 17.71 -14.80 -9.81
CA THR A 79 17.36 -13.80 -8.80
C THR A 79 18.27 -13.90 -7.58
N GLU A 80 18.38 -12.80 -6.85
CA GLU A 80 19.00 -12.69 -5.54
C GLU A 80 18.06 -11.95 -4.58
N GLU A 81 18.35 -12.02 -3.28
CA GLU A 81 17.54 -11.35 -2.27
C GLU A 81 17.62 -9.83 -2.42
N TYR A 82 16.46 -9.17 -2.35
CA TYR A 82 16.42 -7.72 -2.34
C TYR A 82 16.96 -7.18 -1.03
N ILE A 83 17.97 -6.31 -1.12
CA ILE A 83 18.49 -5.57 0.02
C ILE A 83 17.90 -4.16 -0.04
N PRO A 84 17.06 -3.75 0.93
CA PRO A 84 16.49 -2.41 0.93
C PRO A 84 17.59 -1.37 1.12
N PRO A 85 17.58 -0.26 0.35
CA PRO A 85 18.52 0.83 0.55
C PRO A 85 18.34 1.43 1.94
N GLU A 86 19.44 1.75 2.61
CA GLU A 86 19.40 2.32 3.95
C GLU A 86 19.06 3.82 3.93
N PRO A 87 18.42 4.36 4.97
CA PRO A 87 18.21 5.80 5.09
C PRO A 87 19.55 6.53 5.23
N ILE A 88 19.68 7.66 4.53
CA ILE A 88 20.89 8.49 4.57
C ILE A 88 20.50 9.86 5.15
N ASN A 89 21.21 10.31 6.19
CA ASN A 89 20.97 11.61 6.85
C ASN A 89 19.52 11.79 7.34
N GLY A 90 18.91 10.72 7.84
CA GLY A 90 17.52 10.74 8.31
C GLY A 90 16.47 10.78 7.19
N ILE A 91 16.88 10.63 5.92
CA ILE A 91 15.98 10.62 4.75
C ILE A 91 15.64 9.19 4.39
N VAL A 92 14.35 8.88 4.38
CA VAL A 92 13.83 7.56 4.01
C VAL A 92 13.97 7.35 2.49
N PRO A 93 14.44 6.17 2.04
CA PRO A 93 14.54 5.86 0.61
C PRO A 93 13.15 5.85 -0.05
N ARG A 94 13.08 6.36 -1.27
CA ARG A 94 11.83 6.48 -2.05
C ARG A 94 12.05 6.02 -3.49
N ASN A 95 11.00 5.49 -4.10
CA ASN A 95 10.92 5.24 -5.53
C ASN A 95 10.68 6.56 -6.30
N ALA A 96 10.62 6.48 -7.63
CA ALA A 96 10.38 7.64 -8.50
C ALA A 96 9.04 8.36 -8.25
N TYR A 97 8.09 7.72 -7.55
CA TYR A 97 6.80 8.29 -7.17
C TYR A 97 6.81 8.93 -5.77
N GLY A 98 7.95 8.93 -5.08
CA GLY A 98 8.08 9.50 -3.73
C GLY A 98 7.58 8.59 -2.60
N ASN A 99 7.28 7.32 -2.89
CA ASN A 99 6.79 6.34 -1.92
C ASN A 99 7.86 5.26 -1.66
N ILE A 100 7.67 4.46 -0.62
CA ILE A 100 8.50 3.27 -0.38
C ILE A 100 7.66 2.01 -0.58
N GLU A 101 8.20 1.03 -1.30
CA GLU A 101 7.53 -0.25 -1.57
C GLU A 101 7.95 -1.29 -0.53
N ILE A 102 6.99 -1.76 0.26
CA ILE A 102 7.20 -2.75 1.33
C ILE A 102 6.18 -3.86 1.16
N PHE A 103 6.43 -4.76 0.22
CA PHE A 103 5.56 -5.92 -0.03
C PHE A 103 5.77 -7.05 0.99
N LYS A 104 6.94 -7.07 1.63
CA LYS A 104 7.32 -8.02 2.68
C LYS A 104 8.06 -7.29 3.80
N GLU A 105 8.04 -7.86 5.00
CA GLU A 105 8.72 -7.29 6.17
C GLU A 105 10.23 -7.11 5.95
N CYS A 106 10.88 -8.02 5.21
CA CYS A 106 12.30 -7.92 4.87
C CYS A 106 12.66 -6.75 3.94
N MET A 107 11.67 -6.09 3.32
CA MET A 107 11.89 -4.91 2.49
C MET A 107 11.92 -3.61 3.30
N LEU A 108 11.66 -3.66 4.61
CA LEU A 108 11.79 -2.51 5.48
C LEU A 108 13.29 -2.18 5.67
N PRO A 109 13.75 -0.96 5.32
CA PRO A 109 15.13 -0.56 5.54
C PRO A 109 15.54 -0.63 7.00
N LYS A 110 16.78 -1.03 7.27
CA LYS A 110 17.36 -0.98 8.61
C LYS A 110 17.34 0.45 9.15
N GLY A 111 17.10 0.59 10.45
CA GLY A 111 16.99 1.91 11.09
C GLY A 111 15.70 2.66 10.75
N THR A 112 14.72 2.04 10.09
CA THR A 112 13.38 2.61 9.87
C THR A 112 12.30 1.83 10.60
N VAL A 113 11.15 2.47 10.79
CA VAL A 113 9.94 1.85 11.35
C VAL A 113 8.74 2.14 10.47
N HIS A 114 7.90 1.13 10.29
CA HIS A 114 6.61 1.24 9.59
C HIS A 114 5.50 1.52 10.60
N LEU A 115 4.84 2.67 10.48
CA LEU A 115 3.76 3.12 11.36
C LEU A 115 2.44 3.21 10.60
N LYS A 116 1.42 2.48 11.08
CA LYS A 116 0.13 2.32 10.40
C LYS A 116 -0.99 3.22 10.94
N HIS A 117 -0.67 4.22 11.76
CA HIS A 117 -1.69 5.12 12.32
C HIS A 117 -2.17 6.14 11.28
N TYR A 118 -3.46 6.47 11.32
CA TYR A 118 -4.04 7.47 10.43
C TYR A 118 -3.57 8.88 10.78
N GLY A 119 -3.36 9.72 9.76
CA GLY A 119 -3.04 11.13 9.93
C GLY A 119 -1.58 11.43 10.30
N LEU A 120 -0.70 10.43 10.38
CA LEU A 120 0.71 10.64 10.72
C LEU A 120 1.44 11.57 9.74
N SER A 121 1.11 11.50 8.44
CA SER A 121 1.72 12.37 7.42
C SER A 121 1.54 13.86 7.70
N TYR A 122 0.39 14.25 8.28
CA TYR A 122 0.14 15.65 8.67
C TYR A 122 1.05 16.06 9.84
N ILE A 123 1.18 15.20 10.84
CA ILE A 123 2.02 15.45 12.02
C ILE A 123 3.50 15.48 11.62
N CYS A 124 3.95 14.61 10.72
CA CYS A 124 5.33 14.62 10.21
C CYS A 124 5.69 15.95 9.57
N ARG A 125 4.80 16.49 8.70
CA ARG A 125 4.99 17.81 8.08
C ARG A 125 5.06 18.93 9.11
N LYS A 126 4.22 18.88 10.15
CA LYS A 126 4.22 19.88 11.23
C LYS A 126 5.52 19.85 12.05
N LEU A 127 6.12 18.65 12.21
CA LEU A 127 7.35 18.46 12.98
C LEU A 127 8.64 18.54 12.14
N GLY A 128 8.53 18.63 10.81
CA GLY A 128 9.68 18.59 9.91
C GLY A 128 10.37 17.22 9.87
N ILE A 129 9.64 16.13 10.13
CA ILE A 129 10.17 14.76 10.09
C ILE A 129 10.02 14.20 8.67
N ASP A 130 11.12 13.69 8.11
CA ASP A 130 11.10 13.00 6.81
C ASP A 130 10.33 11.68 6.89
N TYR A 131 9.45 11.43 5.91
CA TYR A 131 8.65 10.21 5.86
C TYR A 131 8.36 9.77 4.42
N ALA A 132 8.25 8.48 4.19
CA ALA A 132 7.75 7.92 2.94
C ALA A 132 6.40 7.23 3.17
N VAL A 133 5.46 7.35 2.24
CA VAL A 133 4.21 6.57 2.30
C VAL A 133 4.53 5.14 1.87
N ALA A 134 4.08 4.16 2.64
CA ALA A 134 4.35 2.76 2.35
C ALA A 134 3.29 2.19 1.40
N VAL A 135 3.74 1.71 0.24
CA VAL A 135 2.97 0.90 -0.69
C VAL A 135 3.19 -0.57 -0.32
N VAL A 136 2.14 -1.22 0.16
CA VAL A 136 2.20 -2.61 0.62
C VAL A 136 1.68 -3.60 -0.42
N GLY A 137 1.10 -3.11 -1.50
CA GLY A 137 0.58 -3.95 -2.57
C GLY A 137 -0.11 -3.14 -3.67
N PHE A 138 -0.76 -3.87 -4.55
CA PHE A 138 -1.58 -3.29 -5.63
C PHE A 138 -2.94 -3.98 -5.64
N GLY A 139 -4.00 -3.19 -5.65
CA GLY A 139 -5.38 -3.64 -5.72
C GLY A 139 -5.97 -3.36 -7.08
N VAL A 140 -7.02 -4.09 -7.44
CA VAL A 140 -7.83 -3.80 -8.61
C VAL A 140 -9.12 -3.14 -8.15
N HIS A 141 -9.37 -1.91 -8.56
CA HIS A 141 -10.62 -1.19 -8.27
C HIS A 141 -11.03 -0.41 -9.51
N ALA A 142 -12.34 -0.39 -9.80
CA ALA A 142 -12.94 0.29 -10.96
C ALA A 142 -12.24 -0.04 -12.30
N GLY A 143 -11.81 -1.30 -12.47
CA GLY A 143 -11.15 -1.77 -13.69
C GLY A 143 -9.69 -1.34 -13.86
N GLY A 144 -9.10 -0.68 -12.85
CA GLY A 144 -7.70 -0.25 -12.85
C GLY A 144 -6.88 -0.85 -11.71
N ASN A 145 -5.57 -0.98 -11.94
CA ASN A 145 -4.61 -1.37 -10.90
C ASN A 145 -4.14 -0.12 -10.15
N HIS A 146 -4.27 -0.10 -8.82
CA HIS A 146 -3.89 1.05 -7.98
C HIS A 146 -2.99 0.59 -6.82
N PRO A 147 -2.02 1.41 -6.39
CA PRO A 147 -1.22 1.10 -5.21
C PRO A 147 -2.09 1.13 -3.95
N VAL A 148 -1.89 0.14 -3.08
CA VAL A 148 -2.50 0.08 -1.75
C VAL A 148 -1.50 0.68 -0.77
N PHE A 149 -1.87 1.80 -0.17
CA PHE A 149 -1.08 2.47 0.86
C PHE A 149 -1.48 1.98 2.25
N ASP A 150 -0.48 1.72 3.09
CA ASP A 150 -0.69 1.37 4.49
C ASP A 150 0.33 2.14 5.32
N GLY A 151 -0.09 3.20 6.01
CA GLY A 151 0.79 3.96 6.89
C GLY A 151 1.97 4.67 6.22
N ILE A 152 2.98 4.97 7.03
CA ILE A 152 4.21 5.66 6.63
C ILE A 152 5.44 4.97 7.21
N VAL A 153 6.59 5.21 6.60
CA VAL A 153 7.90 4.79 7.09
C VAL A 153 8.69 6.03 7.47
N ILE A 154 9.32 5.98 8.63
CA ILE A 154 10.19 7.04 9.16
C ILE A 154 11.47 6.41 9.72
N CYS A 155 12.50 7.22 9.91
CA CYS A 155 13.68 6.82 10.67
C CYS A 155 13.29 6.52 12.13
N ALA A 156 13.84 5.43 12.69
CA ALA A 156 13.48 4.91 14.00
C ALA A 156 13.69 5.92 15.13
N GLU A 157 14.72 6.76 15.01
CA GLU A 157 15.06 7.82 15.97
C GLU A 157 13.93 8.84 16.19
N GLN A 158 13.08 9.07 15.18
CA GLN A 158 12.00 10.04 15.26
C GLN A 158 10.67 9.42 15.71
N ARG A 159 10.63 8.10 15.96
CA ARG A 159 9.42 7.35 16.29
C ARG A 159 8.69 7.92 17.49
N ASP A 160 9.36 8.01 18.63
CA ASP A 160 8.71 8.36 19.89
C ASP A 160 8.21 9.81 19.87
N ARG A 161 9.03 10.70 19.30
CA ARG A 161 8.66 12.10 19.07
C ARG A 161 7.40 12.23 18.22
N LEU A 162 7.29 11.45 17.13
CA LEU A 162 6.12 11.47 16.27
C LEU A 162 4.89 10.91 16.98
N LEU A 163 5.02 9.78 17.68
CA LEU A 163 3.89 9.12 18.37
C LEU A 163 3.33 9.98 19.50
N GLN A 164 4.20 10.61 20.29
CA GLN A 164 3.76 11.54 21.35
C GLN A 164 3.00 12.73 20.76
N ALA A 165 3.52 13.36 19.70
CA ALA A 165 2.86 14.48 19.05
C ALA A 165 1.54 14.06 18.37
N TRP A 166 1.49 12.86 17.81
CA TRP A 166 0.26 12.31 17.25
C TRP A 166 -0.80 12.07 18.33
N GLN A 167 -0.42 11.49 19.47
CA GLN A 167 -1.33 11.26 20.59
C GLN A 167 -1.90 12.58 21.12
N LEU A 168 -1.04 13.57 21.38
CA LEU A 168 -1.48 14.90 21.80
C LEU A 168 -2.46 15.53 20.79
N HIS A 169 -2.19 15.38 19.50
CA HIS A 169 -3.10 15.86 18.45
C HIS A 169 -4.46 15.14 18.45
N GLN A 170 -4.49 13.83 18.72
CA GLN A 170 -5.76 13.10 18.86
C GLN A 170 -6.55 13.59 20.08
N ASP A 171 -5.89 13.77 21.22
CA ASP A 171 -6.51 14.23 22.45
C ASP A 171 -7.12 15.62 22.29
N GLU A 172 -6.38 16.56 21.68
CA GLU A 172 -6.90 17.90 21.34
C GLU A 172 -8.11 17.83 20.40
N ALA A 173 -8.07 16.93 19.39
CA ALA A 173 -9.16 16.78 18.45
C ALA A 173 -10.43 16.22 19.11
N VAL A 174 -10.28 15.29 20.05
CA VAL A 174 -11.38 14.74 20.86
C VAL A 174 -11.96 15.83 21.75
N GLN A 175 -11.13 16.58 22.46
CA GLN A 175 -11.57 17.66 23.35
C GLN A 175 -12.35 18.73 22.58
N LYS A 176 -11.82 19.19 21.43
CA LYS A 176 -12.52 20.14 20.55
C LYS A 176 -13.86 19.61 20.04
N LYS A 177 -14.00 18.31 19.78
CA LYS A 177 -15.28 17.69 19.40
C LYS A 177 -16.29 17.71 20.55
N ILE A 178 -15.84 17.41 21.77
CA ILE A 178 -16.68 17.46 22.98
C ILE A 178 -17.17 18.89 23.21
N GLU A 179 -16.29 19.87 23.18
CA GLU A 179 -16.63 21.30 23.36
C GLU A 179 -17.62 21.79 22.31
N LYS A 180 -17.42 21.41 21.03
CA LYS A 180 -18.36 21.73 19.95
C LYS A 180 -19.74 21.11 20.20
N LYS A 181 -19.80 19.87 20.67
CA LYS A 181 -21.06 19.19 21.00
C LYS A 181 -21.77 19.88 22.17
N GLN A 182 -21.05 20.19 23.25
CA GLN A 182 -21.61 20.91 24.41
C GLN A 182 -22.15 22.28 24.00
N THR A 183 -21.39 23.04 23.21
CA THR A 183 -21.80 24.34 22.68
C THR A 183 -23.06 24.21 21.81
N ALA A 184 -23.16 23.18 20.97
CA ALA A 184 -24.35 22.94 20.15
C ALA A 184 -25.58 22.60 21.01
N VAL A 185 -25.42 21.76 22.03
CA VAL A 185 -26.50 21.41 22.98
C VAL A 185 -27.01 22.65 23.69
N LEU A 186 -26.12 23.50 24.22
CA LEU A 186 -26.50 24.75 24.87
C LEU A 186 -27.23 25.70 23.91
N LYS A 187 -26.74 25.87 22.68
CA LYS A 187 -27.42 26.68 21.65
C LYS A 187 -28.84 26.16 21.37
N ASN A 188 -29.02 24.84 21.28
CA ASN A 188 -30.32 24.23 21.06
C ASN A 188 -31.27 24.44 22.25
N TRP A 189 -30.78 24.33 23.49
CA TRP A 189 -31.56 24.63 24.69
C TRP A 189 -32.01 26.09 24.74
N VAL A 190 -31.11 27.03 24.45
CA VAL A 190 -31.47 28.46 24.37
C VAL A 190 -32.55 28.69 23.32
N LYS A 191 -32.44 28.05 22.14
CA LYS A 191 -33.46 28.14 21.08
C LYS A 191 -34.80 27.58 21.54
N LEU A 192 -34.82 26.43 22.22
CA LEU A 192 -36.04 25.80 22.75
C LEU A 192 -36.72 26.71 23.78
N VAL A 193 -35.99 27.20 24.78
CA VAL A 193 -36.55 28.06 25.83
C VAL A 193 -37.09 29.36 25.25
N LYS A 194 -36.33 30.02 24.34
CA LYS A 194 -36.82 31.22 23.63
C LYS A 194 -38.10 30.92 22.86
N GLY A 195 -38.17 29.79 22.16
CA GLY A 195 -39.37 29.35 21.45
C GLY A 195 -40.59 29.16 22.37
N LEU A 196 -40.39 28.53 23.54
CA LEU A 196 -41.44 28.34 24.54
C LEU A 196 -41.92 29.67 25.12
N LEU A 197 -41.01 30.59 25.44
CA LEU A 197 -41.35 31.94 25.94
C LEU A 197 -42.15 32.73 24.90
N VAL A 198 -41.74 32.70 23.62
CA VAL A 198 -42.48 33.35 22.52
C VAL A 198 -43.87 32.73 22.37
N ARG A 199 -43.99 31.40 22.37
CA ARG A 199 -45.28 30.71 22.29
C ARG A 199 -46.21 31.09 23.45
N ARG A 200 -45.69 31.16 24.68
CA ARG A 200 -46.44 31.60 25.87
C ARG A 200 -46.90 33.06 25.73
N LYS A 201 -46.02 33.96 25.28
CA LYS A 201 -46.36 35.38 25.04
C LYS A 201 -47.45 35.53 23.99
N LEU A 202 -47.38 34.79 22.89
CA LEU A 202 -48.40 34.79 21.84
C LEU A 202 -49.74 34.26 22.35
N LYS A 203 -49.73 33.15 23.12
CA LYS A 203 -50.95 32.62 23.76
C LYS A 203 -51.64 33.66 24.64
N HIS A 204 -50.91 34.35 25.51
CA HIS A 204 -51.47 35.40 26.36
C HIS A 204 -51.97 36.62 25.58
N LYS A 205 -51.30 37.02 24.49
CA LYS A 205 -51.65 38.22 23.73
C LYS A 205 -52.87 38.02 22.82
N TYR A 206 -53.06 36.82 22.28
CA TYR A 206 -54.12 36.52 21.31
C TYR A 206 -55.21 35.59 21.87
N ASN A 207 -55.14 35.26 23.16
CA ASN A 207 -56.10 34.43 23.91
C ASN A 207 -56.60 33.17 23.15
N PHE A 208 -55.67 32.29 22.77
CA PHE A 208 -55.97 30.97 22.17
C PHE A 208 -56.55 29.95 23.19
N GLU A 209 -57.41 30.37 24.11
CA GLU A 209 -58.14 29.50 25.06
C GLU A 209 -59.54 29.09 24.56
N GLY A 210 -59.83 29.25 23.26
CA GLY A 210 -61.11 28.84 22.67
C GLY A 210 -60.96 28.31 21.24
N MET A 211 -60.40 27.11 21.09
CA MET A 211 -60.72 26.10 20.06
C MET A 211 -60.05 24.77 20.42
#